data_AF-A0A252DCH9-F1
#
_entry.id   AF-A0A252DCH9-F1
#
_cell.length_a   1.000
_cell.length_b   1.000
_cell.length_c   1.000
_cell.angle_alpha   90.00
_cell.angle_beta   90.00
_cell.angle_gamma   90.00
#
_symmetry.space_group_name_H-M   'P 1'
#
loop_
_entity.id
_entity.type
_entity.pdbx_description
1 polymer ?
#
loop_
_entity_poly.entity_id
_entity_poly.type
_entity_poly.pdbx_seq_one_letter_code
_entity_poly.pdbx_strand_id
1 'polypeptide(L)'
;MIIPNQYQSRLLDDKAKEGYLNWSLDFFTDPNVIQVPCVDITIQLDVTDAYKMYQTNPIKGATFFSFLTWHLVQSLKNHFCFNLRLIKNQWFILDNPPVMIPVAVGGQERFSEMLLENVSQTSYQDFIIQYRQKLDQIRNGKGERAKVETFLLSYFIGNLPNLQFTGLTLHWRSSEIIGHPYFYFGKRYWQNDQLFIPFAAKLHHACNDPFVLDLLIQDFKERFNPHSTL
;
A
#
# COMPACT_ATOMS: atom_id res chain seq x y z
N MET A 1 17.85 -1.35 12.70
CA MET A 1 17.44 -0.93 11.35
C MET A 1 18.05 0.43 11.02
N ILE A 2 18.59 0.58 9.80
CA ILE A 2 19.02 1.85 9.20
C ILE A 2 18.05 2.10 8.05
N ILE A 3 17.50 3.32 7.93
CA ILE A 3 16.59 3.67 6.84
C ILE A 3 17.43 4.13 5.64
N PRO A 4 17.27 3.52 4.45
CA PRO A 4 17.94 3.98 3.24
C PRO A 4 17.62 5.44 2.90
N ASN A 5 18.63 6.23 2.52
CA ASN A 5 18.47 7.66 2.18
C ASN A 5 17.42 7.90 1.09
N GLN A 6 17.26 6.97 0.14
CA GLN A 6 16.29 7.08 -0.94
C GLN A 6 14.83 7.09 -0.45
N TYR A 7 14.55 6.61 0.78
CA TYR A 7 13.22 6.66 1.38
C TYR A 7 12.88 8.01 2.00
N GLN A 8 13.83 8.95 1.98
CA GLN A 8 13.65 10.34 2.40
C GLN A 8 13.01 10.44 3.79
N SER A 9 13.59 9.70 4.75
CA SER A 9 13.04 9.66 6.09
C SER A 9 13.36 10.91 6.89
N ARG A 10 12.39 11.39 7.66
CA ARG A 10 12.55 12.45 8.66
C ARG A 10 11.89 12.06 9.97
N LEU A 11 12.38 12.62 11.06
CA LEU A 11 11.73 12.45 12.37
C LEU A 11 10.34 13.09 12.34
N LEU A 12 9.39 12.45 13.01
CA LEU A 12 8.08 13.03 13.27
C LEU A 12 8.23 14.14 14.31
N ASP A 13 8.04 15.39 13.88
CA ASP A 13 8.04 16.55 14.76
C ASP A 13 6.76 16.65 15.60
N ASP A 14 6.80 17.45 16.67
CA ASP A 14 5.69 17.52 17.63
C ASP A 14 4.46 18.24 17.07
N LYS A 15 4.66 19.17 16.12
CA LYS A 15 3.56 19.86 15.44
C LYS A 15 2.74 18.86 14.60
N ALA A 16 3.43 17.95 13.91
CA ALA A 16 2.79 16.91 13.11
C ALA A 16 2.05 15.86 13.96
N LYS A 17 2.33 15.76 15.26
CA LYS A 17 1.62 14.87 16.19
C LYS A 17 0.35 15.47 16.78
N GLU A 18 0.11 16.79 16.64
CA GLU A 18 -1.00 17.48 17.31
C GLU A 18 -2.37 16.78 17.12
N GLY A 19 -3.21 16.81 18.16
CA GLY A 19 -4.54 16.23 18.15
C GLY A 19 -4.56 14.72 18.46
N TYR A 20 -5.41 13.97 17.75
CA TYR A 20 -5.65 12.55 18.01
C TYR A 20 -4.39 11.70 17.84
N LEU A 21 -3.53 12.05 16.87
CA LEU A 21 -2.33 11.30 16.55
C LEU A 21 -1.37 11.20 17.75
N ASN A 22 -1.17 12.28 18.51
CA ASN A 22 -0.27 12.26 19.67
C ASN A 22 -0.69 11.19 20.68
N TRP A 23 -1.98 11.15 21.01
CA TRP A 23 -2.53 10.15 21.93
C TRP A 23 -2.47 8.73 21.35
N SER A 24 -2.83 8.56 20.08
CA SER A 24 -2.91 7.23 19.47
C SER A 24 -1.53 6.58 19.31
N LEU A 25 -0.49 7.37 18.99
CA LEU A 25 0.87 6.87 18.88
C LEU A 25 1.34 6.22 20.18
N ASP A 26 1.13 6.88 21.32
CA ASP A 26 1.52 6.36 22.62
C ASP A 26 0.63 5.21 23.07
N PHE A 27 -0.70 5.39 23.01
CA PHE A 27 -1.65 4.39 23.51
C PHE A 27 -1.55 3.05 22.80
N PHE A 28 -1.44 3.05 21.46
CA PHE A 28 -1.40 1.81 20.66
C PHE A 28 -0.01 1.20 20.52
N THR A 29 1.03 1.82 21.07
CA THR A 29 2.39 1.25 21.10
C THR A 29 2.95 1.03 22.51
N ASP A 30 2.15 1.28 23.56
CA ASP A 30 2.54 0.98 24.93
C ASP A 30 2.76 -0.53 25.11
N PRO A 31 4.00 -0.98 25.39
CA PRO A 31 4.30 -2.41 25.56
C PRO A 31 3.65 -3.02 26.80
N ASN A 32 3.16 -2.22 27.74
CA ASN A 32 2.48 -2.69 28.95
C ASN A 32 1.00 -2.99 28.71
N VAL A 33 0.44 -2.53 27.58
CA VAL A 33 -0.96 -2.77 27.22
C VAL A 33 -1.02 -3.98 26.28
N ILE A 34 -1.56 -5.10 26.76
CA ILE A 34 -1.79 -6.28 25.93
C ILE A 34 -3.01 -6.04 25.05
N GLN A 35 -2.77 -5.59 23.81
CA GLN A 35 -3.80 -5.41 22.79
C GLN A 35 -3.28 -5.82 21.40
N VAL A 36 -4.20 -6.03 20.46
CA VAL A 36 -3.88 -6.14 19.03
C VAL A 36 -4.14 -4.76 18.41
N PRO A 37 -3.11 -3.92 18.21
CA PRO A 37 -3.28 -2.54 17.76
C PRO A 37 -3.47 -2.47 16.24
N CYS A 38 -4.28 -3.37 15.67
CA CYS A 38 -4.52 -3.43 14.24
C CYS A 38 -6.00 -3.41 13.92
N VAL A 39 -6.33 -2.70 12.85
CA VAL A 39 -7.67 -2.68 12.27
C VAL A 39 -7.56 -3.31 10.88
N ASP A 40 -8.31 -4.39 10.66
CA ASP A 40 -8.47 -5.03 9.36
C ASP A 40 -9.82 -4.61 8.77
N ILE A 41 -9.80 -3.98 7.59
CA ILE A 41 -10.99 -3.47 6.91
C ILE A 41 -11.04 -4.07 5.51
N THR A 42 -12.21 -4.55 5.10
CA THR A 42 -12.47 -4.97 3.71
C THR A 42 -13.62 -4.16 3.14
N ILE A 43 -13.40 -3.52 1.99
CA ILE A 43 -14.39 -2.71 1.27
C ILE A 43 -14.57 -3.28 -0.13
N GLN A 44 -15.80 -3.28 -0.62
CA GLN A 44 -16.11 -3.58 -2.01
C GLN A 44 -16.00 -2.28 -2.79
N LEU A 45 -14.81 -1.99 -3.32
CA LEU A 45 -14.50 -0.71 -3.93
C LEU A 45 -15.08 -0.66 -5.35
N ASP A 46 -15.90 0.36 -5.62
CA ASP A 46 -16.31 0.69 -6.99
C ASP A 46 -15.10 1.24 -7.76
N VAL A 47 -14.70 0.51 -8.80
CA VAL A 47 -13.57 0.84 -9.68
C VAL A 47 -14.03 0.98 -11.13
N THR A 48 -15.31 1.29 -11.35
CA THR A 48 -15.90 1.44 -12.68
C THR A 48 -15.17 2.50 -13.50
N ASP A 49 -14.99 3.70 -12.95
CA ASP A 49 -14.35 4.80 -13.67
C ASP A 49 -12.83 4.61 -13.79
N ALA A 50 -12.19 4.04 -12.76
CA ALA A 50 -10.80 3.61 -12.85
C ALA A 50 -10.58 2.63 -14.01
N TYR A 51 -11.50 1.68 -14.19
CA TYR A 51 -11.41 0.68 -15.26
C TYR A 51 -11.65 1.29 -16.63
N LYS A 52 -12.63 2.19 -16.78
CA LYS A 52 -12.83 2.97 -18.01
C LYS A 52 -11.58 3.76 -18.38
N MET A 53 -11.01 4.51 -17.42
CA MET A 53 -9.80 5.30 -17.62
C MET A 53 -8.61 4.43 -18.06
N TYR A 54 -8.41 3.28 -17.42
CA TYR A 54 -7.39 2.30 -17.80
C TYR A 54 -7.59 1.78 -19.23
N GLN A 55 -8.83 1.54 -19.66
CA GLN A 55 -9.15 1.07 -21.01
C GLN A 55 -8.95 2.14 -22.08
N THR A 56 -9.20 3.41 -21.76
CA THR A 56 -9.06 4.53 -22.72
C THR A 56 -7.61 4.90 -22.99
N ASN A 57 -6.71 4.77 -22.01
CA ASN A 57 -5.30 5.14 -22.13
C ASN A 57 -4.36 3.94 -21.89
N PRO A 58 -4.41 2.89 -22.74
CA PRO A 58 -3.65 1.68 -22.51
C PRO A 58 -2.15 1.92 -22.72
N ILE A 59 -1.36 1.77 -21.67
CA ILE A 59 0.10 1.66 -21.78
C ILE A 59 0.46 0.20 -22.03
N LYS A 60 1.32 -0.07 -23.02
CA LYS A 60 1.79 -1.44 -23.30
C LYS A 60 2.45 -2.02 -22.06
N GLY A 61 1.96 -3.17 -21.61
CA GLY A 61 2.44 -3.76 -20.37
C GLY A 61 1.84 -3.13 -19.10
N ALA A 62 0.87 -2.23 -19.15
CA ALA A 62 0.09 -1.98 -17.95
C ALA A 62 -0.85 -3.16 -17.65
N THR A 63 -1.02 -3.49 -16.38
CA THR A 63 -2.16 -4.29 -15.90
C THR A 63 -3.09 -3.37 -15.13
N PHE A 64 -4.35 -3.78 -14.97
CA PHE A 64 -5.25 -3.00 -14.12
C PHE A 64 -4.78 -2.96 -12.66
N PHE A 65 -4.16 -4.03 -12.15
CA PHE A 65 -3.54 -4.02 -10.83
C PHE A 65 -2.41 -2.99 -10.72
N SER A 66 -1.47 -2.96 -11.68
CA SER A 66 -0.40 -1.96 -11.67
C SER A 66 -0.92 -0.53 -11.84
N PHE A 67 -2.02 -0.33 -12.59
CA PHE A 67 -2.74 0.94 -12.66
C PHE A 67 -3.26 1.36 -11.27
N LEU A 68 -4.03 0.51 -10.59
CA LEU A 68 -4.55 0.79 -9.24
C LEU A 68 -3.41 1.03 -8.24
N THR A 69 -2.34 0.23 -8.28
CA THR A 69 -1.18 0.36 -7.41
C THR A 69 -0.52 1.73 -7.54
N TRP A 70 -0.24 2.20 -8.78
CA TRP A 70 0.39 3.50 -8.96
C TRP A 70 -0.50 4.63 -8.45
N HIS A 71 -1.79 4.61 -8.79
CA HIS A 71 -2.74 5.62 -8.33
C HIS A 71 -2.91 5.60 -6.80
N LEU A 72 -2.90 4.43 -6.15
CA LEU A 72 -2.97 4.31 -4.69
C LEU A 72 -1.75 4.96 -4.03
N VAL A 73 -0.56 4.70 -4.58
CA VAL A 73 0.68 5.32 -4.09
C VAL A 73 0.67 6.83 -4.30
N GLN A 74 0.14 7.32 -5.42
CA GLN A 74 -0.01 8.77 -5.63
C GLN A 74 -0.96 9.41 -4.61
N SER A 75 -2.05 8.73 -4.23
CA SER A 75 -2.95 9.20 -3.17
C SER A 75 -2.27 9.17 -1.80
N LEU A 76 -1.54 8.10 -1.46
CA LEU A 76 -0.84 7.95 -0.17
C LEU A 76 0.12 9.10 0.15
N LYS A 77 0.66 9.80 -0.86
CA LYS A 77 1.53 10.98 -0.68
C LYS A 77 0.87 12.10 0.13
N ASN A 78 -0.45 12.23 0.04
CA ASN A 78 -1.21 13.26 0.74
C ASN A 78 -1.59 12.84 2.17
N HIS A 79 -1.30 11.60 2.57
CA HIS A 79 -1.71 11.01 3.84
C HIS A 79 -0.48 10.50 4.61
N PHE A 80 0.29 11.41 5.20
CA PHE A 80 1.55 11.08 5.89
C PHE A 80 1.39 10.02 6.99
N CYS A 81 0.19 9.86 7.54
CA CYS A 81 -0.11 8.89 8.58
C CYS A 81 0.12 7.42 8.12
N PHE A 82 0.03 7.12 6.82
CA PHE A 82 0.40 5.80 6.26
C PHE A 82 1.92 5.61 6.06
N ASN A 83 2.68 6.68 6.26
CA ASN A 83 4.13 6.73 6.02
C ASN A 83 4.93 6.65 7.31
N LEU A 84 4.24 6.52 8.45
CA LEU A 84 4.85 6.45 9.76
C LEU A 84 5.49 5.09 10.01
N ARG A 85 6.70 5.07 10.58
CA ARG A 85 7.36 3.86 11.07
C ARG A 85 7.93 4.12 12.46
N LEU A 86 7.67 3.21 13.39
CA LEU A 86 8.32 3.23 14.70
C LEU A 86 9.64 2.44 14.60
N ILE A 87 10.76 3.13 14.73
CA ILE A 87 12.10 2.53 14.59
C ILE A 87 12.94 2.97 15.78
N LYS A 88 13.44 1.99 16.55
CA LYS A 88 14.24 2.25 17.77
C LYS A 88 13.55 3.27 18.71
N ASN A 89 12.26 3.08 18.96
CA ASN A 89 11.40 3.96 19.77
C ASN A 89 11.26 5.41 19.27
N GLN A 90 11.55 5.67 18.00
CA GLN A 90 11.33 6.97 17.37
C GLN A 90 10.41 6.83 16.16
N TRP A 91 9.46 7.76 16.06
CA TRP A 91 8.57 7.84 14.90
C TRP A 91 9.26 8.59 13.77
N PHE A 92 9.30 7.94 12.61
CA PHE A 92 9.78 8.52 11.36
C PHE A 92 8.63 8.62 10.37
N ILE A 93 8.65 9.64 9.53
CA ILE A 93 7.88 9.72 8.30
C ILE A 93 8.81 9.30 7.16
N LEU A 94 8.37 8.35 6.33
CA LEU A 94 9.01 8.02 5.07
C LEU A 94 8.34 8.80 3.94
N ASP A 95 8.99 9.84 3.40
CA ASP A 95 8.36 10.65 2.34
C ASP A 95 8.38 9.92 0.98
N ASN A 96 9.19 8.87 0.82
CA ASN A 96 9.26 8.07 -0.41
C ASN A 96 9.47 6.57 -0.13
N PRO A 97 8.54 5.90 0.55
CA PRO A 97 8.67 4.48 0.85
C PRO A 97 8.58 3.65 -0.44
N PRO A 98 9.29 2.52 -0.52
CA PRO A 98 9.20 1.63 -1.67
C PRO A 98 7.87 0.87 -1.65
N VAL A 99 7.47 0.31 -2.78
CA VAL A 99 6.33 -0.62 -2.87
C VAL A 99 6.87 -2.03 -2.96
N MET A 100 6.35 -2.92 -2.11
CA MET A 100 6.63 -4.35 -2.19
C MET A 100 5.37 -5.11 -2.62
N ILE A 101 5.51 -5.90 -3.69
CA ILE A 101 4.42 -6.69 -4.27
C ILE A 101 4.81 -8.17 -4.26
N PRO A 102 4.05 -9.07 -3.62
CA PRO A 102 4.26 -10.51 -3.77
C PRO A 102 3.86 -10.96 -5.18
N VAL A 103 4.75 -11.69 -5.85
CA VAL A 103 4.55 -12.26 -7.18
C VAL A 103 4.51 -13.77 -7.06
N ALA A 104 3.38 -14.38 -7.41
CA ALA A 104 3.27 -15.83 -7.46
C ALA A 104 4.17 -16.39 -8.60
N VAL A 105 5.13 -17.25 -8.23
CA VAL A 105 6.05 -17.93 -9.15
C VAL A 105 5.83 -19.44 -9.20
N GLY A 106 4.99 -19.98 -8.31
CA GLY A 106 4.71 -21.42 -8.24
C GLY A 106 5.88 -22.23 -7.68
N GLY A 107 5.86 -23.55 -7.87
CA GLY A 107 6.92 -24.45 -7.38
C GLY A 107 7.03 -24.51 -5.85
N GLN A 108 8.23 -24.78 -5.34
CA GLN A 108 8.52 -24.83 -3.90
C GLN A 108 8.53 -23.44 -3.25
N GLU A 109 9.08 -22.44 -3.95
CA GLU A 109 9.17 -21.06 -3.44
C GLU A 109 7.80 -20.38 -3.31
N ARG A 110 6.83 -20.75 -4.17
CA ARG A 110 5.47 -20.20 -4.28
C ARG A 110 5.40 -18.73 -4.67
N PHE A 111 6.22 -17.87 -4.07
CA PHE A 111 6.26 -16.42 -4.23
C PHE A 111 7.69 -15.86 -4.29
N SER A 112 7.84 -14.76 -5.01
CA SER A 112 8.99 -13.85 -4.97
C SER A 112 8.50 -12.42 -4.72
N GLU A 113 9.39 -11.50 -4.37
CA GLU A 113 9.06 -10.12 -4.04
C GLU A 113 9.51 -9.17 -5.15
N MET A 114 8.56 -8.39 -5.67
CA MET A 114 8.85 -7.26 -6.52
C MET A 114 8.99 -6.01 -5.65
N LEU A 115 10.21 -5.48 -5.60
CA LEU A 115 10.49 -4.18 -4.99
C LEU A 115 10.50 -3.09 -6.07
N LEU A 116 9.65 -2.09 -5.90
CA LEU A 116 9.56 -0.91 -6.76
C LEU A 116 9.92 0.33 -5.97
N GLU A 117 10.92 1.04 -6.45
CA GLU A 117 11.50 2.21 -5.82
C GLU A 117 10.93 3.49 -6.45
N ASN A 118 10.87 4.59 -5.70
CA ASN A 118 10.47 5.92 -6.20
C ASN A 118 9.09 5.97 -6.89
N VAL A 119 8.17 5.06 -6.54
CA VAL A 119 6.83 5.01 -7.16
C VAL A 119 6.08 6.33 -6.97
N SER A 120 6.25 6.98 -5.82
CA SER A 120 5.61 8.27 -5.50
C SER A 120 6.15 9.44 -6.33
N GLN A 121 7.32 9.29 -6.95
CA GLN A 121 8.06 10.35 -7.65
C GLN A 121 8.15 10.11 -9.17
N THR A 122 7.55 9.03 -9.67
CA THR A 122 7.62 8.65 -11.08
C THR A 122 6.30 8.88 -11.81
N SER A 123 6.41 9.19 -13.11
CA SER A 123 5.25 9.20 -14.00
C SER A 123 4.63 7.81 -14.09
N TYR A 124 3.36 7.71 -14.48
CA TYR A 124 2.72 6.41 -14.66
C TYR A 124 3.46 5.57 -15.73
N GLN A 125 3.95 6.20 -16.80
CA GLN A 125 4.69 5.50 -17.84
C GLN A 125 6.02 4.93 -17.32
N ASP A 126 6.81 5.71 -16.59
CA ASP A 126 8.08 5.25 -16.02
C ASP A 126 7.86 4.14 -14.98
N PHE A 127 6.80 4.27 -14.18
CA PHE A 127 6.39 3.22 -13.26
C PHE A 127 6.07 1.91 -13.98
N ILE A 128 5.31 1.94 -15.10
CA ILE A 128 5.00 0.73 -15.87
C ILE A 128 6.24 0.08 -16.47
N ILE A 129 7.20 0.89 -16.94
CA ILE A 129 8.49 0.38 -17.44
C ILE A 129 9.21 -0.40 -16.33
N GLN A 130 9.36 0.20 -15.14
CA GLN A 130 10.01 -0.44 -14.00
C GLN A 130 9.25 -1.70 -13.53
N TYR A 131 7.92 -1.60 -13.40
CA TYR A 131 7.05 -2.71 -13.02
C TYR A 131 7.25 -3.91 -13.96
N ARG A 132 7.28 -3.68 -15.27
CA ARG A 132 7.46 -4.76 -16.25
C ARG A 132 8.85 -5.35 -16.24
N GLN A 133 9.89 -4.52 -16.21
CA GLN A 133 11.25 -5.01 -16.11
C GLN A 133 11.44 -5.92 -14.89
N LYS A 134 10.91 -5.53 -13.72
CA LYS A 134 10.97 -6.35 -12.51
C LYS A 134 10.12 -7.61 -12.61
N LEU A 135 8.92 -7.53 -13.17
CA LEU A 135 8.06 -8.71 -13.33
C LEU A 135 8.70 -9.75 -14.26
N ASP A 136 9.30 -9.30 -15.35
CA ASP A 136 9.94 -10.18 -16.33
C ASP A 136 11.22 -10.81 -15.74
N GLN A 137 11.99 -10.06 -14.94
CA GLN A 137 13.11 -10.62 -14.17
C GLN A 137 12.64 -11.75 -13.25
N ILE A 138 11.59 -11.50 -12.45
CA ILE A 138 11.04 -12.49 -11.52
C ILE A 138 10.54 -13.73 -12.26
N ARG A 139 9.78 -13.56 -13.34
CA ARG A 139 9.23 -14.67 -14.14
C ARG A 139 10.31 -15.47 -14.85
N ASN A 140 11.46 -14.87 -15.14
CA ASN A 140 12.64 -15.53 -15.69
C ASN A 140 13.55 -16.14 -14.61
N GLY A 141 13.06 -16.31 -13.37
CA GLY A 141 13.80 -16.94 -12.28
C GLY A 141 14.87 -16.07 -11.64
N LYS A 142 14.88 -14.75 -11.92
CA LYS A 142 15.80 -13.77 -11.32
C LYS A 142 15.11 -12.96 -10.21
N GLY A 143 14.09 -13.55 -9.57
CA GLY A 143 13.44 -12.96 -8.42
C GLY A 143 14.32 -13.08 -7.18
N GLU A 144 14.27 -12.08 -6.31
CA GLU A 144 15.01 -12.05 -5.06
C GLU A 144 14.05 -11.91 -3.88
N ARG A 145 14.45 -12.41 -2.72
CA ARG A 145 13.72 -12.18 -1.48
C ARG A 145 14.07 -10.80 -0.95
N ALA A 146 13.05 -10.00 -0.65
CA ALA A 146 13.27 -8.71 0.01
C ALA A 146 13.90 -8.93 1.39
N LYS A 147 14.83 -8.05 1.77
CA LYS A 147 15.35 -7.99 3.15
C LYS A 147 14.22 -7.60 4.11
N VAL A 148 14.26 -8.11 5.34
CA VAL A 148 13.24 -7.84 6.36
C VAL A 148 13.12 -6.33 6.61
N GLU A 149 14.23 -5.60 6.62
CA GLU A 149 14.21 -4.16 6.81
C GLU A 149 13.48 -3.43 5.67
N THR A 150 13.72 -3.83 4.43
CA THR A 150 13.02 -3.26 3.26
C THR A 150 11.53 -3.55 3.33
N PHE A 151 11.16 -4.78 3.70
CA PHE A 151 9.77 -5.15 3.93
C PHE A 151 9.11 -4.22 4.94
N LEU A 152 9.71 -4.05 6.13
CA LEU A 152 9.15 -3.22 7.21
C LEU A 152 9.01 -1.73 6.83
N LEU A 153 9.81 -1.25 5.87
CA LEU A 153 9.79 0.14 5.41
C LEU A 153 8.88 0.37 4.19
N SER A 154 8.40 -0.68 3.53
CA SER A 154 7.62 -0.59 2.30
C SER A 154 6.14 -0.27 2.53
N TYR A 155 5.42 0.06 1.46
CA TYR A 155 4.01 -0.28 1.34
C TYR A 155 3.89 -1.70 0.83
N PHE A 156 3.20 -2.57 1.56
CA PHE A 156 2.87 -3.90 1.07
C PHE A 156 1.58 -3.85 0.24
N ILE A 157 1.67 -4.19 -1.05
CA ILE A 157 0.51 -4.19 -1.95
C ILE A 157 0.39 -5.53 -2.67
N GLY A 158 -0.59 -6.33 -2.24
CA GLY A 158 -0.88 -7.65 -2.78
C GLY A 158 -2.03 -7.67 -3.79
N ASN A 159 -2.09 -8.76 -4.56
CA ASN A 159 -3.18 -9.04 -5.48
C ASN A 159 -3.59 -10.51 -5.37
N LEU A 160 -4.89 -10.77 -5.18
CA LEU A 160 -5.50 -12.08 -5.19
C LEU A 160 -6.51 -12.14 -6.35
N PRO A 161 -6.04 -12.17 -7.61
CA PRO A 161 -6.88 -11.91 -8.79
C PRO A 161 -7.94 -13.00 -9.03
N ASN A 162 -7.83 -14.15 -8.38
CA ASN A 162 -8.76 -15.26 -8.48
C ASN A 162 -9.73 -15.37 -7.29
N LEU A 163 -9.59 -14.53 -6.26
CA LEU A 163 -10.39 -14.59 -5.04
C LEU A 163 -11.25 -13.34 -4.87
N GLN A 164 -12.57 -13.50 -4.96
CA GLN A 164 -13.53 -12.44 -4.64
C GLN A 164 -13.87 -12.55 -3.15
N PHE A 165 -13.09 -11.90 -2.29
CA PHE A 165 -13.29 -11.97 -0.85
C PHE A 165 -14.26 -10.89 -0.33
N THR A 166 -15.00 -11.21 0.73
CA THR A 166 -15.83 -10.25 1.48
C THR A 166 -15.20 -9.86 2.82
N GLY A 167 -14.17 -10.59 3.25
CA GLY A 167 -13.33 -10.29 4.40
C GLY A 167 -11.96 -10.95 4.25
N LEU A 168 -10.91 -10.24 4.64
CA LEU A 168 -9.54 -10.73 4.68
C LEU A 168 -8.82 -10.15 5.90
N THR A 169 -8.32 -11.02 6.77
CA THR A 169 -7.45 -10.63 7.89
C THR A 169 -6.02 -11.03 7.54
N LEU A 170 -5.08 -10.11 7.71
CA LEU A 170 -3.67 -10.38 7.41
C LEU A 170 -2.90 -10.70 8.70
N HIS A 171 -1.91 -11.58 8.56
CA HIS A 171 -1.01 -11.95 9.65
C HIS A 171 -0.18 -10.73 10.10
N TRP A 172 0.17 -10.71 11.39
CA TRP A 172 0.88 -9.60 12.00
C TRP A 172 1.91 -10.10 13.00
N ARG A 173 3.06 -9.43 13.01
CA ARG A 173 4.06 -9.55 14.06
C ARG A 173 4.12 -8.23 14.83
N SER A 174 3.33 -8.14 15.89
CA SER A 174 3.10 -6.90 16.66
C SER A 174 4.36 -6.26 17.22
N SER A 175 5.41 -7.04 17.48
CA SER A 175 6.68 -6.54 17.99
C SER A 175 7.59 -5.88 16.95
N GLU A 176 7.30 -6.04 15.65
CA GLU A 176 8.21 -5.61 14.57
C GLU A 176 7.52 -4.75 13.52
N ILE A 177 6.25 -5.04 13.25
CA ILE A 177 5.48 -4.35 12.23
C ILE A 177 4.69 -3.26 12.95
N ILE A 178 5.15 -2.01 12.86
CA ILE A 178 4.49 -0.85 13.48
C ILE A 178 4.47 0.29 12.46
N GLY A 179 3.25 0.73 12.12
CA GLY A 179 3.00 1.77 11.11
C GLY A 179 3.14 1.33 9.65
N HIS A 180 3.48 0.07 9.36
CA HIS A 180 3.58 -0.48 8.00
C HIS A 180 2.19 -0.88 7.47
N PRO A 181 1.64 -0.21 6.43
CA PRO A 181 0.31 -0.52 5.91
C PRO A 181 0.36 -1.67 4.89
N TYR A 182 -0.72 -2.46 4.89
CA TYR A 182 -0.89 -3.57 3.96
C TYR A 182 -2.19 -3.36 3.18
N PHE A 183 -2.10 -3.52 1.87
CA PHE A 183 -3.23 -3.42 0.97
C PHE A 183 -3.32 -4.67 0.10
N TYR A 184 -4.53 -5.16 -0.13
CA TYR A 184 -4.77 -6.27 -1.04
C TYR A 184 -5.96 -5.96 -1.94
N PHE A 185 -5.77 -6.14 -3.24
CA PHE A 185 -6.86 -6.19 -4.21
C PHE A 185 -7.27 -7.64 -4.47
N GLY A 186 -8.57 -7.88 -4.66
CA GLY A 186 -9.13 -9.19 -4.98
C GLY A 186 -9.50 -9.38 -6.46
N LYS A 187 -10.32 -10.40 -6.71
CA LYS A 187 -10.98 -10.62 -8.00
C LYS A 187 -12.09 -9.60 -8.19
N ARG A 188 -12.00 -8.83 -9.28
CA ARG A 188 -13.05 -7.91 -9.73
C ARG A 188 -14.31 -8.64 -10.20
N TYR A 189 -15.47 -8.02 -10.02
CA TYR A 189 -16.77 -8.56 -10.42
C TYR A 189 -17.74 -7.43 -10.81
N TRP A 190 -18.66 -7.73 -11.73
CA TRP A 190 -19.71 -6.79 -12.13
C TRP A 190 -20.96 -7.00 -11.30
N GLN A 191 -21.61 -5.90 -10.91
CA GLN A 191 -22.91 -5.88 -10.29
C GLN A 191 -23.66 -4.64 -10.77
N ASN A 192 -24.80 -4.82 -11.45
CA ASN A 192 -25.67 -3.74 -11.95
C ASN A 192 -24.88 -2.62 -12.67
N ASP A 193 -24.10 -3.01 -13.69
CA ASP A 193 -23.24 -2.11 -14.51
C ASP A 193 -22.08 -1.41 -13.79
N GLN A 194 -21.87 -1.72 -12.51
CA GLN A 194 -20.71 -1.26 -11.75
C GLN A 194 -19.67 -2.38 -11.62
N LEU A 195 -18.41 -2.04 -11.78
CA LEU A 195 -17.29 -2.95 -11.54
C LEU A 195 -16.76 -2.74 -10.13
N PHE A 196 -16.89 -3.76 -9.30
CA PHE A 196 -16.36 -3.78 -7.95
C PHE A 196 -15.07 -4.61 -7.85
N ILE A 197 -14.23 -4.26 -6.90
CA ILE A 197 -13.07 -5.05 -6.50
C ILE A 197 -12.98 -5.10 -4.96
N PRO A 198 -12.80 -6.29 -4.36
CA PRO A 198 -12.47 -6.36 -2.95
C PRO A 198 -11.14 -5.65 -2.67
N PHE A 199 -11.14 -4.75 -1.71
CA PHE A 199 -9.96 -4.04 -1.21
C PHE A 199 -9.84 -4.27 0.29
N ALA A 200 -8.77 -4.93 0.73
CA ALA A 200 -8.47 -5.11 2.14
C ALA A 200 -7.33 -4.18 2.55
N ALA A 201 -7.46 -3.56 3.71
CA ALA A 201 -6.43 -2.77 4.36
C ALA A 201 -6.19 -3.32 5.77
N LYS A 202 -4.91 -3.55 6.14
CA LYS A 202 -4.51 -3.76 7.53
C LYS A 202 -3.68 -2.59 7.99
N LEU A 203 -4.14 -1.98 9.07
CA LEU A 203 -3.69 -0.69 9.55
C LEU A 203 -3.24 -0.80 11.01
N HIS A 204 -2.11 -0.19 11.36
CA HIS A 204 -1.70 -0.09 12.75
C HIS A 204 -2.42 1.10 13.40
N HIS A 205 -3.18 0.86 14.46
CA HIS A 205 -4.15 1.83 14.97
C HIS A 205 -3.49 3.09 15.58
N ALA A 206 -2.21 2.97 15.97
CA ALA A 206 -1.39 4.12 16.35
C ALA A 206 -1.32 5.21 15.28
N CYS A 207 -1.22 4.82 14.01
CA CYS A 207 -1.00 5.74 12.90
C CYS A 207 -2.26 5.96 12.07
N ASN A 208 -3.15 4.98 12.04
CA ASN A 208 -4.26 4.95 11.10
C ASN A 208 -5.53 4.49 11.79
N ASP A 209 -6.66 4.89 11.24
CA ASP A 209 -7.99 4.55 11.71
C ASP A 209 -8.95 4.53 10.50
N PRO A 210 -10.23 4.13 10.70
CA PRO A 210 -11.20 4.14 9.61
C PRO A 210 -11.42 5.53 8.98
N PHE A 211 -11.22 6.62 9.72
CA PHE A 211 -11.42 7.97 9.21
C PHE A 211 -10.35 8.36 8.19
N VAL A 212 -9.06 8.17 8.52
CA VAL A 212 -7.98 8.45 7.56
C VAL A 212 -7.94 7.47 6.39
N LEU A 213 -8.44 6.23 6.58
CA LEU A 213 -8.64 5.30 5.46
C LEU A 213 -9.73 5.80 4.50
N ASP A 214 -10.83 6.31 5.02
CA ASP A 214 -11.90 6.87 4.19
C ASP A 214 -11.39 8.07 3.36
N LEU A 215 -10.65 8.99 3.98
CA LEU A 215 -10.02 10.11 3.28
C LEU A 215 -9.07 9.64 2.17
N LEU A 216 -8.25 8.61 2.43
CA LEU A 216 -7.38 8.02 1.41
C LEU A 216 -8.20 7.43 0.23
N ILE A 217 -9.31 6.75 0.53
CA ILE A 217 -10.17 6.14 -0.50
C ILE A 217 -10.88 7.22 -1.32
N GLN A 218 -11.34 8.29 -0.70
CA GLN A 218 -11.91 9.45 -1.40
C GLN A 218 -10.90 10.04 -2.39
N ASP A 219 -9.69 10.35 -1.92
CA ASP A 219 -8.61 10.86 -2.76
C ASP A 219 -8.22 9.88 -3.88
N PHE A 220 -8.20 8.58 -3.59
CA PHE A 220 -7.94 7.54 -4.58
C PHE A 220 -9.00 7.51 -5.68
N LYS A 221 -10.28 7.58 -5.31
CA LYS A 221 -11.39 7.62 -6.26
C LYS A 221 -11.39 8.90 -7.09
N GLU A 222 -11.06 10.04 -6.50
CA GLU A 222 -11.04 11.32 -7.20
C GLU A 222 -10.03 11.34 -8.35
N ARG A 223 -8.93 10.57 -8.25
CA ARG A 223 -7.98 10.40 -9.37
C ARG A 223 -8.59 9.82 -10.63
N PHE A 224 -9.77 9.22 -10.55
CA PHE A 224 -10.49 8.61 -11.66
C PHE A 224 -11.75 9.37 -12.05
N ASN A 225 -12.09 10.44 -11.33
CA ASN A 225 -13.28 11.23 -11.59
C ASN A 225 -13.10 11.94 -12.95
N PRO A 226 -13.99 11.69 -13.94
CA PRO A 226 -13.89 12.31 -15.26
C PRO A 226 -14.03 13.84 -15.24
N HIS A 227 -14.47 14.42 -14.13
CA HIS A 227 -14.60 15.87 -13.93
C HIS A 227 -13.48 16.50 -13.10
N SER A 228 -12.54 15.69 -12.59
CA SER A 228 -11.37 16.22 -11.89
C SER A 228 -10.35 16.71 -12.91
N THR A 229 -10.21 18.03 -13.06
CA THR A 229 -9.10 18.65 -13.79
C THR A 229 -7.78 18.37 -13.05
N LEU A 230 -6.95 17.51 -13.62
CA LEU A 230 -5.52 17.40 -13.29
C LEU A 230 -4.73 18.55 -13.90
#